data_AF-A0A833T2E3-F1
#
_entry.id   AF-A0A833T2E3-F1
#
_cell.length_a   1.000
_cell.length_b   1.000
_cell.length_c   1.000
_cell.angle_alpha   90.00
_cell.angle_beta   90.00
_cell.angle_gamma   90.00
#
_symmetry.space_group_name_H-M   'P 1'
#
loop_
_entity.id
_entity.type
_entity.pdbx_description
1 polymer ?
#
loop_
_entity_poly.entity_id
_entity_poly.type
_entity_poly.pdbx_seq_one_letter_code
_entity_poly.pdbx_strand_id
1 'polypeptide(L)'
;MRLNIPKRNEFVATTSLKLHLFDEYIKKVNIVYPSYKTDTLTVLSNGYGGEGNFARVVFGAIETIGFRNTKSLVSVGAEFEMLLFKRWFRSKTEPQNIYTRFLDVDVASASHLDDAIVNRYTAYYNEKTARLHFAAFIEPRRD
;
A
#
# COMPACT_ATOMS: atom_id res chain seq x y z
N MET A 1 21.39 -15.41 31.15
CA MET A 1 20.56 -14.28 30.68
C MET A 1 19.63 -14.82 29.60
N ARG A 2 18.34 -15.05 29.90
CA ARG A 2 17.36 -15.52 28.89
C ARG A 2 16.81 -14.29 28.17
N LEU A 3 17.06 -14.18 26.87
CA LEU A 3 16.43 -13.17 26.03
C LEU A 3 14.91 -13.43 26.04
N ASN A 4 14.16 -12.48 26.57
CA ASN A 4 12.70 -12.54 26.58
C ASN A 4 12.22 -12.18 25.17
N ILE A 5 12.09 -13.18 24.31
CA ILE A 5 11.58 -13.00 22.95
C ILE A 5 10.07 -12.76 23.05
N PRO A 6 9.55 -11.59 22.64
CA PRO A 6 8.13 -11.29 22.73
C PRO A 6 7.30 -12.33 21.98
N LYS A 7 6.15 -12.72 22.55
CA LYS A 7 5.27 -13.70 21.90
C LYS A 7 4.71 -13.11 20.60
N ARG A 8 4.53 -13.95 19.58
CA ARG A 8 4.07 -13.55 18.23
C ARG A 8 2.88 -12.57 18.23
N ASN A 9 1.86 -12.80 19.05
CA ASN A 9 0.66 -11.94 19.10
C ASN A 9 0.95 -10.55 19.69
N GLU A 10 1.89 -10.47 20.63
CA GLU A 10 2.34 -9.22 21.25
C GLU A 10 3.10 -8.36 20.23
N PHE A 11 3.92 -8.98 19.38
CA PHE A 11 4.63 -8.27 18.31
C PHE A 11 3.67 -7.66 17.27
N VAL A 12 2.61 -8.38 16.90
CA VAL A 12 1.61 -7.88 15.93
C VAL A 12 0.75 -6.76 16.53
N ALA A 13 0.26 -6.95 17.76
CA ALA A 13 -0.47 -5.91 18.47
C ALA A 13 0.39 -4.65 18.67
N THR A 14 1.67 -4.82 18.99
CA THR A 14 2.61 -3.69 19.14
C THR A 14 2.85 -2.97 17.82
N THR A 15 2.95 -3.69 16.70
CA THR A 15 3.13 -3.08 15.37
C THR A 15 1.90 -2.27 14.94
N SER A 16 0.70 -2.84 15.12
CA SER A 16 -0.56 -2.13 14.84
C SER A 16 -0.72 -0.89 15.74
N LEU A 17 -0.41 -1.01 17.04
CA LEU A 17 -0.45 0.13 17.97
C LEU A 17 0.56 1.23 17.60
N LYS A 18 1.79 0.86 17.23
CA LYS A 18 2.81 1.84 16.78
C LYS A 18 2.37 2.59 15.53
N LEU A 19 1.78 1.90 14.55
CA LEU A 19 1.25 2.53 13.34
C LEU A 19 0.07 3.45 13.65
N HIS A 20 -0.82 3.04 14.55
CA HIS A 20 -1.94 3.88 14.99
C HIS A 20 -1.45 5.16 15.70
N LEU A 21 -0.51 5.04 16.63
CA LEU A 21 0.08 6.20 17.31
C LEU A 21 0.81 7.13 16.34
N PHE A 22 1.46 6.56 15.32
CA PHE A 22 2.12 7.32 14.27
C PHE A 22 1.12 8.10 13.40
N ASP A 23 -0.01 7.50 13.03
CA ASP A 23 -1.10 8.17 12.32
C ASP A 23 -1.69 9.33 13.15
N GLU A 24 -1.92 9.11 14.45
CA GLU A 24 -2.37 10.16 15.37
C GLU A 24 -1.35 11.30 15.51
N TYR A 25 -0.05 10.97 15.52
CA TYR A 25 1.01 11.96 15.51
C TYR A 25 0.98 12.80 14.23
N ILE A 26 0.85 12.16 13.05
CA ILE A 26 0.75 12.86 11.77
C ILE A 26 -0.47 13.79 11.75
N LYS A 27 -1.62 13.36 12.27
CA LYS A 27 -2.81 14.23 12.39
C LYS A 27 -2.52 15.48 13.22
N LYS A 28 -1.82 15.35 14.35
CA LYS A 28 -1.41 16.50 15.16
C LYS A 28 -0.44 17.42 14.42
N VAL A 29 0.56 16.86 13.73
CA VAL A 29 1.48 17.65 12.89
C VAL A 29 0.71 18.42 11.81
N ASN A 30 -0.26 17.80 11.15
CA ASN A 30 -1.09 18.43 10.11
C ASN A 30 -1.99 19.56 10.64
N ILE A 31 -2.39 19.51 11.92
CA ILE A 31 -3.14 20.59 12.58
C ILE A 31 -2.22 21.77 12.84
N VAL A 32 -1.01 21.51 13.34
CA VAL A 32 -0.03 22.56 13.69
C VAL A 32 0.60 23.18 12.44
N TYR A 33 0.83 22.39 11.40
CA TYR A 33 1.53 22.79 10.18
C TYR A 33 0.66 22.51 8.93
N PRO A 34 -0.44 23.26 8.74
CA PRO A 34 -1.41 22.98 7.67
C PRO A 34 -0.85 23.14 6.25
N SER A 35 0.23 23.91 6.08
CA SER A 35 0.92 24.08 4.79
C SER A 35 1.76 22.87 4.38
N TYR A 36 2.08 21.95 5.30
CA TYR A 36 2.93 20.79 5.08
C TYR A 36 2.18 19.48 5.32
N LYS A 37 0.87 19.46 4.99
CA LYS A 37 0.03 18.29 5.21
C LYS A 37 0.63 17.04 4.56
N THR A 38 0.73 15.99 5.35
CA THR A 38 1.21 14.68 4.92
C THR A 38 0.27 13.58 5.42
N ASP A 39 0.52 12.35 5.02
CA ASP A 39 -0.22 11.19 5.47
C ASP A 39 0.74 10.02 5.74
N THR A 40 0.25 9.03 6.49
CA THR A 40 1.04 7.87 6.90
C THR A 40 1.68 7.12 5.73
N LEU A 41 0.97 6.97 4.60
CA LEU A 41 1.52 6.33 3.40
C LEU A 41 2.67 7.16 2.81
N THR A 42 2.53 8.48 2.74
CA THR A 42 3.58 9.38 2.24
C THR A 42 4.83 9.33 3.10
N VAL A 43 4.69 9.42 4.42
CA VAL A 43 5.86 9.42 5.31
C VAL A 43 6.58 8.07 5.28
N LEU A 44 5.84 6.96 5.30
CA LEU A 44 6.44 5.63 5.18
C LEU A 44 7.11 5.44 3.83
N SER A 45 6.46 5.79 2.73
CA SER A 45 7.04 5.70 1.39
C SER A 45 8.37 6.44 1.31
N ASN A 46 8.42 7.69 1.80
CA ASN A 46 9.64 8.48 1.82
C ASN A 46 10.72 7.85 2.72
N GLY A 47 10.33 7.31 3.88
CA GLY A 47 11.25 6.62 4.80
C GLY A 47 11.92 5.38 4.18
N TYR A 48 11.27 4.73 3.22
CA TYR A 48 11.83 3.61 2.45
C TYR A 48 12.51 4.05 1.14
N GLY A 49 12.69 5.35 0.92
CA GLY A 49 13.35 5.88 -0.28
C GLY A 49 12.44 5.92 -1.51
N GLY A 50 11.13 5.95 -1.33
CA GLY A 50 10.14 6.09 -2.38
C GLY A 50 9.04 5.04 -2.33
N GLU A 51 7.98 5.31 -3.09
CA GLU A 51 6.77 4.50 -3.08
C GLU A 51 6.99 3.09 -3.64
N GLY A 52 7.88 2.90 -4.62
CA GLY A 52 8.22 1.57 -5.14
C GLY A 52 8.99 0.70 -4.16
N ASN A 53 9.98 1.26 -3.45
CA ASN A 53 10.70 0.52 -2.41
C ASN A 53 9.78 0.14 -1.26
N PHE A 54 8.87 1.05 -0.88
CA PHE A 54 7.84 0.73 0.10
C PHE A 54 6.89 -0.38 -0.38
N ALA A 55 6.45 -0.33 -1.65
CA ALA A 55 5.63 -1.39 -2.25
C ALA A 55 6.34 -2.75 -2.19
N ARG A 56 7.64 -2.82 -2.53
CA ARG A 56 8.44 -4.05 -2.39
C ARG A 56 8.46 -4.56 -0.95
N VAL A 57 8.65 -3.68 0.04
CA VAL A 57 8.62 -4.07 1.46
C VAL A 57 7.25 -4.63 1.85
N VAL A 58 6.16 -3.96 1.45
CA VAL A 58 4.77 -4.40 1.72
C VAL A 58 4.50 -5.77 1.11
N PHE A 59 4.85 -5.97 -0.16
CA PHE A 59 4.55 -7.21 -0.88
C PHE A 59 5.45 -8.36 -0.43
N GLY A 60 6.74 -8.10 -0.19
CA GLY A 60 7.66 -9.10 0.38
C GLY A 60 7.23 -9.53 1.78
N ALA A 61 6.69 -8.59 2.57
CA ALA A 61 6.07 -8.90 3.85
C ALA A 61 4.82 -9.77 3.67
N ILE A 62 3.89 -9.42 2.76
CA ILE A 62 2.68 -10.21 2.48
C ILE A 62 3.04 -11.64 2.06
N GLU A 63 3.98 -11.83 1.13
CA GLU A 63 4.41 -13.15 0.69
C GLU A 63 4.97 -13.95 1.87
N THR A 64 5.99 -13.42 2.56
CA THR A 64 6.64 -14.08 3.69
C THR A 64 5.67 -14.45 4.82
N ILE A 65 4.68 -13.60 5.06
CA ILE A 65 3.68 -13.75 6.14
C ILE A 65 2.55 -14.68 5.70
N GLY A 66 2.16 -14.66 4.43
CA GLY A 66 1.25 -15.63 3.82
C GLY A 66 1.76 -17.05 3.98
N PHE A 67 3.06 -17.28 3.78
CA PHE A 67 3.70 -18.58 4.05
C PHE A 67 3.69 -18.97 5.55
N ARG A 68 3.63 -17.99 6.47
CA ARG A 68 3.65 -18.22 7.94
C ARG A 68 2.27 -18.24 8.59
N ASN A 69 1.20 -18.08 7.80
CA ASN A 69 -0.21 -18.16 8.19
C ASN A 69 -0.62 -17.19 9.32
N THR A 70 -0.10 -15.95 9.32
CA THR A 70 -0.39 -14.95 10.36
C THR A 70 -1.40 -13.88 9.91
N LYS A 71 -2.69 -14.14 10.15
CA LYS A 71 -3.83 -13.31 9.69
C LYS A 71 -3.70 -11.79 9.93
N SER A 72 -3.19 -11.36 11.09
CA SER A 72 -3.17 -9.93 11.46
C SER A 72 -1.96 -9.13 10.93
N LEU A 73 -0.89 -9.78 10.47
CA LEU A 73 0.18 -9.07 9.73
C LEU A 73 -0.14 -9.01 8.24
N VAL A 74 -0.84 -10.03 7.72
CA VAL A 74 -1.43 -9.98 6.38
C VAL A 74 -2.39 -8.80 6.26
N SER A 75 -3.17 -8.48 7.30
CA SER A 75 -4.09 -7.34 7.27
C SER A 75 -3.38 -5.99 7.16
N VAL A 76 -2.27 -5.76 7.87
CA VAL A 76 -1.51 -4.49 7.77
C VAL A 76 -0.86 -4.34 6.39
N GLY A 77 -0.26 -5.42 5.86
CA GLY A 77 0.30 -5.40 4.51
C GLY A 77 -0.79 -5.12 3.46
N ALA A 78 -1.94 -5.80 3.57
CA ALA A 78 -3.07 -5.60 2.67
C ALA A 78 -3.67 -4.18 2.77
N GLU A 79 -3.66 -3.56 3.95
CA GLU A 79 -4.08 -2.16 4.12
C GLU A 79 -3.17 -1.22 3.33
N PHE A 80 -1.84 -1.36 3.46
CA PHE A 80 -0.90 -0.51 2.70
C PHE A 80 -0.92 -0.79 1.20
N GLU A 81 -1.05 -2.05 0.78
CA GLU A 81 -1.30 -2.41 -0.62
C GLU A 81 -2.53 -1.66 -1.16
N MET A 82 -3.64 -1.69 -0.43
CA MET A 82 -4.87 -1.01 -0.84
C MET A 82 -4.70 0.51 -0.89
N LEU A 83 -3.94 1.10 0.05
CA LEU A 83 -3.64 2.54 0.03
C LEU A 83 -2.80 2.94 -1.18
N LEU A 84 -1.77 2.15 -1.52
CA LEU A 84 -0.95 2.32 -2.73
C LEU A 84 -1.83 2.25 -3.99
N PHE A 85 -2.66 1.22 -4.12
CA PHE A 85 -3.52 1.03 -5.29
C PHE A 85 -4.53 2.16 -5.46
N LYS A 86 -5.16 2.60 -4.36
CA LYS A 86 -6.06 3.77 -4.38
C LYS A 86 -5.33 5.02 -4.83
N ARG A 87 -4.10 5.26 -4.35
CA ARG A 87 -3.29 6.41 -4.74
C ARG A 87 -2.93 6.36 -6.22
N TRP A 88 -2.37 5.25 -6.71
CA TRP A 88 -2.00 5.09 -8.12
C TRP A 88 -3.20 5.25 -9.06
N PHE A 89 -4.34 4.66 -8.69
CA PHE A 89 -5.57 4.76 -9.49
C PHE A 89 -6.13 6.18 -9.51
N ARG A 90 -6.15 6.88 -8.36
CA ARG A 90 -6.55 8.31 -8.31
C ARG A 90 -5.66 9.20 -9.16
N SER A 91 -4.38 8.87 -9.24
CA SER A 91 -3.40 9.52 -10.12
C SER A 91 -3.50 9.07 -11.59
N LYS A 92 -4.52 8.26 -11.94
CA LYS A 92 -4.74 7.71 -13.29
C LYS A 92 -3.51 6.97 -13.84
N THR A 93 -2.81 6.26 -12.97
CA THR A 93 -1.63 5.50 -13.40
C THR A 93 -2.09 4.17 -13.99
N GLU A 94 -1.86 3.97 -15.28
CA GLU A 94 -2.12 2.67 -15.91
C GLU A 94 -1.12 1.61 -15.40
N PRO A 95 -1.51 0.33 -15.31
CA PRO A 95 -0.68 -0.68 -14.67
C PRO A 95 0.73 -0.82 -15.26
N GLN A 96 0.89 -0.73 -16.59
CA GLN A 96 2.23 -0.82 -17.20
C GLN A 96 3.15 0.34 -16.80
N ASN A 97 2.59 1.50 -16.43
CA ASN A 97 3.37 2.66 -16.01
C ASN A 97 3.91 2.51 -14.58
N ILE A 98 3.48 1.51 -13.80
CA ILE A 98 3.99 1.27 -12.46
C ILE A 98 5.47 0.90 -12.47
N TYR A 99 5.91 0.09 -13.45
CA TYR A 99 7.31 -0.32 -13.60
C TYR A 99 8.25 0.88 -13.65
N THR A 100 7.97 1.84 -14.54
CA THR A 100 8.86 2.99 -14.74
C THR A 100 8.61 4.13 -13.76
N ARG A 101 7.36 4.38 -13.34
CA ARG A 101 7.04 5.53 -12.47
C ARG A 101 7.36 5.33 -11.00
N PHE A 102 7.26 4.09 -10.51
CA PHE A 102 7.39 3.82 -9.08
C PHE A 102 8.46 2.79 -8.78
N LEU A 103 8.53 1.72 -9.56
CA LEU A 103 9.48 0.63 -9.31
C LEU A 103 10.88 0.94 -9.85
N ASP A 104 11.01 1.92 -10.76
CA ASP A 104 12.27 2.30 -11.40
C ASP A 104 12.98 1.10 -12.04
N VAL A 105 12.22 0.32 -12.80
CA VAL A 105 12.69 -0.89 -13.46
C VAL A 105 12.09 -1.00 -14.86
N ASP A 106 12.84 -1.58 -15.80
CA ASP A 106 12.32 -1.96 -17.09
C ASP A 106 11.52 -3.27 -16.96
N VAL A 107 10.49 -3.44 -17.80
CA VAL A 107 9.63 -4.64 -17.75
C VAL A 107 10.45 -5.92 -17.96
N ALA A 108 11.47 -5.89 -18.81
CA ALA A 108 12.31 -7.06 -19.09
C ALA A 108 13.28 -7.40 -17.96
N SER A 109 13.54 -6.47 -17.04
CA SER A 109 14.44 -6.66 -15.87
C SER A 109 13.70 -6.71 -14.53
N ALA A 110 12.36 -6.68 -14.57
CA ALA A 110 11.51 -6.76 -13.40
C ALA A 110 11.76 -8.06 -12.61
N SER A 111 11.81 -7.94 -11.28
CA SER A 111 11.85 -9.12 -10.41
C SER A 111 10.45 -9.74 -10.28
N HIS A 112 10.40 -10.99 -9.79
CA HIS A 112 9.13 -11.63 -9.43
C HIS A 112 8.26 -10.76 -8.52
N LEU A 113 8.88 -10.01 -7.60
CA LEU A 113 8.15 -9.15 -6.67
C LEU A 113 7.59 -7.91 -7.38
N ASP A 114 8.32 -7.35 -8.34
CA ASP A 114 7.85 -6.24 -9.18
C ASP A 114 6.64 -6.69 -10.02
N ASP A 115 6.73 -7.86 -10.65
CA ASP A 115 5.63 -8.46 -11.41
C ASP A 115 4.41 -8.71 -10.52
N ALA A 116 4.61 -9.22 -9.30
CA ALA A 116 3.53 -9.47 -8.35
C ALA A 116 2.81 -8.16 -7.96
N ILE A 117 3.54 -7.07 -7.76
CA ILE A 117 2.97 -5.74 -7.49
C ILE A 117 2.11 -5.29 -8.67
N VAL A 118 2.66 -5.33 -9.89
CA VAL A 118 1.95 -4.85 -11.08
C VAL A 118 0.74 -5.72 -11.39
N ASN A 119 0.84 -7.03 -11.26
CA ASN A 119 -0.27 -7.96 -11.50
C ASN A 119 -1.43 -7.73 -10.53
N ARG A 120 -1.14 -7.55 -9.24
CA ARG A 120 -2.18 -7.28 -8.23
C ARG A 120 -2.82 -5.90 -8.43
N TYR A 121 -2.02 -4.90 -8.82
CA TYR A 121 -2.55 -3.59 -9.19
C TYR A 121 -3.41 -3.65 -10.46
N THR A 122 -3.01 -4.43 -11.46
CA THR A 122 -3.76 -4.64 -12.71
C THR A 122 -5.15 -5.20 -12.42
N ALA A 123 -5.24 -6.21 -11.54
CA ALA A 123 -6.52 -6.76 -11.11
C ALA A 123 -7.41 -5.69 -10.46
N TYR A 124 -6.86 -4.91 -9.53
CA TYR A 124 -7.57 -3.80 -8.88
C TYR A 124 -8.03 -2.73 -9.90
N TYR A 125 -7.15 -2.33 -10.82
CA TYR A 125 -7.43 -1.33 -11.85
C TYR A 125 -8.57 -1.75 -12.76
N ASN A 126 -8.54 -2.99 -13.24
CA ASN A 126 -9.57 -3.54 -14.13
C ASN A 126 -10.92 -3.62 -13.45
N GLU A 127 -10.97 -4.11 -12.19
CA GLU A 127 -12.19 -4.16 -11.39
C GLU A 127 -12.81 -2.77 -11.20
N LYS A 128 -11.98 -1.77 -10.86
CA LYS A 128 -12.44 -0.39 -10.64
C LYS A 128 -12.93 0.27 -11.93
N THR A 129 -12.19 0.10 -13.03
CA THR A 129 -12.57 0.65 -14.34
C THR A 129 -13.89 0.03 -14.81
N ALA A 130 -14.06 -1.30 -14.69
CA ALA A 130 -15.30 -1.96 -15.03
C ALA A 130 -16.48 -1.39 -14.22
N ARG A 131 -16.34 -1.24 -12.90
CA ARG A 131 -17.38 -0.65 -12.04
C ARG A 131 -17.76 0.77 -12.43
N LEU A 132 -16.79 1.60 -12.81
CA LEU A 132 -17.05 2.96 -13.27
C LEU A 132 -17.81 2.97 -14.61
N HIS A 133 -17.45 2.08 -15.54
CA HIS A 133 -18.18 1.92 -16.80
C HIS A 133 -19.63 1.45 -16.57
N PHE A 134 -19.84 0.49 -15.65
CA PHE A 134 -21.19 0.06 -15.28
C PHE A 134 -22.01 1.18 -14.63
N ALA A 135 -21.42 1.98 -13.74
CA ALA A 135 -22.12 3.10 -13.11
C ALA A 135 -22.54 4.17 -14.12
N ALA A 136 -21.64 4.54 -15.04
CA ALA A 136 -21.92 5.50 -16.10
C ALA A 136 -22.99 5.03 -17.10
N PHE A 137 -23.18 3.71 -17.26
CA PHE A 137 -24.24 3.13 -18.08
C PHE A 137 -25.61 3.17 -17.39
N ILE A 138 -25.65 3.11 -16.06
CA ILE A 138 -26.91 3.05 -15.28
C ILE A 138 -27.45 4.45 -14.96
N GLU A 139 -26.63 5.50 -14.94
CA GLU A 139 -27.12 6.87 -14.83
C GLU A 139 -27.90 7.27 -16.11
N PRO A 140 -29.24 7.46 -16.05
CA PRO A 140 -29.95 8.00 -17.20
C PRO A 140 -29.45 9.42 -17.44
N ARG A 141 -29.18 9.77 -18.70
CA ARG A 141 -28.95 11.17 -19.08
C ARG A 141 -30.17 11.96 -18.58
N ARG A 142 -29.97 12.75 -17.54
CA ARG A 142 -30.96 13.71 -17.06
C ARG A 142 -30.97 14.83 -18.09
N ASP A 143 -31.81 14.65 -19.09
CA ASP A 143 -32.22 15.67 -20.05
C ASP A 143 -33.35 16.52 -19.43
#